data_AF-A0A7C3NWS5-F1
#
_entry.id   AF-A0A7C3NWS5-F1
#
_cell.length_a   1.000
_cell.length_b   1.000
_cell.length_c   1.000
_cell.angle_alpha   90.00
_cell.angle_beta   90.00
_cell.angle_gamma   90.00
#
_symmetry.space_group_name_H-M   'P 1'
#
loop_
_entity.id
_entity.type
_entity.pdbx_description
1 polymer ?
#
loop_
_entity_poly.entity_id
_entity_poly.type
_entity_poly.pdbx_seq_one_letter_code
_entity_poly.pdbx_strand_id
1 'polypeptide(L)' 'MALPREDGASVLQRMEADSIWHMPVVSEGRVIGVVSKESLLRLLARSLFTRPNFVGQP' A
#
# COMPACT_ATOMS: atom_id res chain seq x y z
N MET A 1 13.15 5.02 1.01
CA MET A 1 12.20 6.03 0.46
C MET A 1 11.50 5.48 -0.77
N ALA A 2 10.30 5.96 -1.08
CA ALA A 2 9.52 5.53 -2.24
C ALA A 2 9.34 6.66 -3.27
N LEU A 3 9.08 6.29 -4.53
CA LEU A 3 8.68 7.23 -5.58
C LEU A 3 7.14 7.30 -5.73
N PRO A 4 6.55 8.40 -6.25
CA PRO A 4 5.10 8.57 -6.26
C PRO A 4 4.32 7.56 -7.11
N ARG A 5 4.98 6.98 -8.13
CA ARG A 5 4.40 5.96 -9.02
C ARG A 5 5.02 4.59 -8.82
N GLU A 6 5.73 4.40 -7.70
CA GLU A 6 6.30 3.10 -7.36
C GLU A 6 5.20 2.11 -6.98
N ASP A 7 5.40 0.84 -7.35
CA ASP A 7 4.51 -0.24 -6.98
C ASP A 7 4.43 -0.42 -5.46
N GLY A 8 3.21 -0.47 -4.93
CA GLY A 8 2.96 -0.53 -3.48
C GLY A 8 3.44 -1.82 -2.83
N ALA A 9 3.45 -2.96 -3.54
CA ALA A 9 3.95 -4.22 -3.01
C ALA A 9 5.47 -4.19 -2.82
N SER A 10 6.18 -3.58 -3.76
CA SER A 10 7.63 -3.35 -3.67
C SER A 10 7.99 -2.43 -2.50
N VAL A 11 7.19 -1.39 -2.25
CA VAL A 11 7.34 -0.53 -1.07
C VAL A 11 7.13 -1.32 0.22
N LEU A 12 6.10 -2.18 0.27
CA LEU A 12 5.81 -3.04 1.42
C LEU A 12 6.92 -4.06 1.68
N GLN A 13 7.50 -4.67 0.65
CA GLN A 13 8.63 -5.60 0.81
C GLN A 13 9.84 -4.93 1.43
N ARG A 14 10.16 -3.68 1.04
CA ARG A 14 11.25 -2.93 1.66
C ARG A 14 10.96 -2.56 3.11
N MET A 15 9.71 -2.18 3.41
CA MET A 15 9.29 -1.96 4.81
C MET A 15 9.53 -3.20 5.68
N GLU A 16 9.21 -4.40 5.18
CA GLU A 16 9.50 -5.65 5.89
C GLU A 16 11.00 -5.88 6.07
N ALA A 17 11.77 -5.77 4.98
CA ALA A 17 13.21 -6.01 4.99
C ALA A 17 13.93 -5.07 5.97
N ASP A 18 13.51 -3.81 6.03
CA ASP A 18 14.12 -2.78 6.86
C ASP A 18 13.47 -2.69 8.26
N SER A 19 12.45 -3.50 8.55
CA SER A 19 11.66 -3.45 9.80
C SER A 19 11.09 -2.06 10.13
N ILE A 20 10.67 -1.31 9.10
CA ILE A 20 10.10 0.03 9.24
C ILE A 20 8.62 0.06 8.84
N TRP A 21 7.86 0.96 9.46
CA TRP A 21 6.41 1.05 9.25
C TRP A 21 5.99 2.18 8.32
N HIS A 22 6.88 3.14 8.07
CA HIS A 22 6.60 4.37 7.33
C HIS A 22 7.69 4.61 6.32
N MET A 23 7.29 4.97 5.10
CA MET A 23 8.20 5.25 4.00
C MET A 23 7.90 6.65 3.46
N PRO A 24 8.87 7.59 3.49
CA PRO A 24 8.69 8.88 2.84
C PRO A 24 8.61 8.70 1.33
N VAL A 25 7.65 9.38 0.71
CA VAL A 25 7.50 9.47 -0.75
C VAL A 25 8.19 10.74 -1.23
N VAL A 26 9.16 10.60 -2.13
CA VAL A 26 10.03 11.69 -2.57
C VAL A 26 9.85 11.94 -4.07
N SER A 27 9.78 13.20 -4.46
CA SER A 27 9.82 13.66 -5.84
C SER A 27 10.72 14.89 -5.95
N GLU A 28 11.58 14.94 -6.96
CA GLU A 28 12.52 16.06 -7.18
C GLU A 28 13.34 16.42 -5.93
N GLY A 29 13.80 15.40 -5.19
CA GLY A 29 14.57 15.56 -3.97
C GLY A 29 13.79 16.07 -2.76
N ARG A 30 12.46 16.23 -2.86
CA ARG A 30 11.59 16.70 -1.78
C ARG A 30 10.64 15.62 -1.31
N VAL A 31 10.43 15.51 0.00
CA VAL A 31 9.37 14.67 0.56
C VAL A 31 8.03 15.31 0.23
N ILE A 32 7.19 14.60 -0.52
CA ILE A 32 5.85 15.06 -0.91
C ILE A 32 4.74 14.33 -0.16
N GLY A 33 5.08 13.31 0.63
CA GLY A 33 4.12 12.55 1.42
C GLY A 33 4.75 11.38 2.17
N VAL A 34 3.90 10.58 2.80
CA VAL A 34 4.27 9.36 3.53
C VAL A 34 3.30 8.24 3.20
N VAL A 35 3.83 7.04 3.01
CA VAL A 35 3.06 5.81 2.97
C VAL A 35 3.33 5.03 4.24
N SER A 36 2.28 4.52 4.89
CA SER A 36 2.39 3.59 6.02
C SER A 36 2.07 2.17 5.58
N LYS A 37 2.72 1.20 6.22
CA LYS A 37 2.44 -0.24 6.05
C LYS A 37 0.95 -0.53 6.26
N GLU A 38 0.35 0.06 7.29
CA GLU A 38 -1.07 -0.12 7.61
C GLU A 38 -1.99 0.37 6.49
N SER A 39 -1.70 1.52 5.86
CA SER A 39 -2.51 2.03 4.75
C SER A 39 -2.46 1.10 3.55
N LEU A 40 -1.30 0.55 3.21
CA LEU A 40 -1.15 -0.42 2.13
C LEU A 40 -1.93 -1.72 2.43
N LEU A 41 -1.81 -2.25 3.65
CA LEU A 41 -2.54 -3.46 4.07
C LEU A 41 -4.06 -3.23 4.07
N ARG A 42 -4.54 -2.06 4.50
CA ARG A 42 -5.97 -1.72 4.45
C ARG A 42 -6.50 -1.67 3.01
N LEU A 43 -5.71 -1.18 2.06
CA LEU A 43 -6.09 -1.17 0.64
C LEU A 43 -6.15 -2.59 0.06
N LEU A 44 -5.16 -3.44 0.36
CA LEU A 44 -5.16 -4.84 -0.03
C LEU A 44 -6.35 -5.61 0.56
N ALA A 45 -6.65 -5.40 1.83
CA ALA A 45 -7.81 -6.01 2.46
C ALA A 45 -9.12 -5.60 1.74
N ARG A 46 -9.27 -4.32 1.39
CA ARG A 46 -10.44 -3.86 0.63
C ARG A 46 -10.55 -4.54 -0.74
N SER A 47 -9.44 -4.75 -1.46
CA SER A 47 -9.50 -5.41 -2.77
C SER A 47 -9.83 -6.89 -2.68
N LEU A 48 -9.34 -7.58 -1.64
CA LEU A 48 -9.59 -9.01 -1.44
C LEU A 48 -11.00 -9.31 -0.91
N PHE A 49 -11.59 -8.39 -0.14
CA PHE A 49 -12.91 -8.57 0.49
C PHE A 49 -14.04 -7.75 -0.15
N THR A 50 -13.83 -7.18 -1.35
CA THR A 50 -14.94 -6.63 -2.13
C THR A 50 -15.82 -7.79 -2.59
N ARG A 51 -16.96 -7.92 -1.88
CA ARG A 51 -18.02 -8.95 -1.95
C ARG A 51 -18.07 -9.75 -3.26
N PRO A 52 -18.05 -11.10 -3.23
CA PRO A 52 -18.65 -11.87 -4.31
C PRO A 52 -20.11 -11.45 -4.40
N ASN A 53 -20.54 -11.09 -5.60
CA ASN A 53 -21.94 -10.86 -5.93
C ASN A 53 -22.67 -12.17 -5.59
N PHE A 54 -23.39 -12.22 -4.46
CA PHE A 54 -24.32 -13.32 -4.19
C PHE A 54 -25.52 -13.14 -5.12
N VAL A 55 -25.32 -13.52 -6.39
CA VAL A 55 -26.40 -13.78 -7.33
C VAL A 55 -26.79 -15.23 -7.09
N GLY A 56 -27.79 -15.42 -6.24
CA GLY A 56 -28.29 -16.74 -5.88
C GLY A 56 -29.47 -16.64 -4.93
N GLN A 57 -30.58 -16.05 -5.40
CA GLN A 57 -31.91 -16.48 -4.98
C GLN A 57 -32.16 -17.88 -5.61
N PRO A 58 -33.02 -18.75 -5.07
CA PRO A 58 -34.38 -18.47 -4.56
C PRO A 58 -34.50 -18.24 -3.05
#